data_AF-A0A942M4Y3-F1
#
_entry.id   AF-A0A942M4Y3-F1
#
_cell.length_a   1.000
_cell.length_b   1.000
_cell.length_c   1.000
_cell.angle_alpha   90.00
_cell.angle_beta   90.00
_cell.angle_gamma   90.00
#
_symmetry.space_group_name_H-M   'P 1'
#
loop_
_entity.id
_entity.type
_entity.pdbx_description
1 polymer ?
#
loop_
_entity_poly.entity_id
_entity_poly.type
_entity_poly.pdbx_seq_one_letter_code
_entity_poly.pdbx_strand_id
1 'polypeptide(L)'
;MRFLVKGILLVGFIVSVIHADQLKIYQIDVNTGDAALIVSPTNQYILIDAGHILGNYGDTVLTFLRNLGITHLNHILTSHYHEDHIGGMARVIYGLSGANNNDSILGWCYDRGDTYTTATFLAYKAAVGLKRKTVTLGETLDLGGGAFMFCVARNGKVMNGDSVLPTSGENYRSLAWVLEYGLFRFFTAGDLVGYNISGERDVETKVAPVVRKVDVLKVSHHGSRNSSNPTFLDSLRPTAAIISQGTVPNNNGHPHQEALNRLAARNSYIYQMNDNPTGGLIPPGSGRILNTTAVVTVNQASYTVNGDEYILTGVQRDAACLEILSPLDTITEASIITPHARIKNLGNTTESFRVRFRIGDSYNRIQTISGLAPGDTMTVVFDTMWYAMRGNYLVTCSTEVYGDTSSLNDKQTGQLTVAFYDSEVQNILEPVSGVIYYYYDTITPTAIIKDNSEYSYPTSVKIFSQLRNNSQIIYQDSTERTSIPGTIDTVIFTPYQIASNDEGTYLCSVWVRRDNDLILNNNYQVSQFTILNPNHISEELSSLNDNNQTYRTVDIKLFNAAGRLLHTRTIYNQPARINYNSLNWINNLPPGIYFMHSIATPSENKLKPVKSTRKILILPH
;
A
#
# COMPACT_ATOMS: atom_id res chain seq x y z
N MET A 1 -38.85 -35.90 22.68
CA MET A 1 -38.91 -34.71 23.54
C MET A 1 -37.68 -33.85 23.25
N ARG A 2 -37.90 -32.61 22.81
CA ARG A 2 -36.87 -31.69 22.29
C ARG A 2 -35.93 -31.22 23.41
N PHE A 3 -34.63 -31.29 23.17
CA PHE A 3 -33.59 -30.67 23.98
C PHE A 3 -33.63 -29.15 23.79
N LEU A 4 -33.87 -28.40 24.87
CA LEU A 4 -33.76 -26.94 24.90
C LEU A 4 -32.30 -26.58 25.20
N VAL A 5 -31.54 -26.17 24.19
CA VAL A 5 -30.24 -25.53 24.38
C VAL A 5 -30.50 -24.06 24.75
N LYS A 6 -30.09 -23.66 25.95
CA LYS A 6 -30.04 -22.27 26.39
C LYS A 6 -29.00 -21.51 25.56
N GLY A 7 -29.44 -20.72 24.59
CA GLY A 7 -28.63 -19.68 23.97
C GLY A 7 -28.61 -18.44 24.87
N ILE A 8 -27.50 -18.20 25.55
CA ILE A 8 -27.20 -16.90 26.15
C ILE A 8 -26.82 -15.98 25.00
N LEU A 9 -27.70 -15.02 24.66
CA LEU A 9 -27.34 -13.91 23.79
C LEU A 9 -26.37 -13.02 24.57
N LEU A 10 -25.07 -13.17 24.30
CA LEU A 10 -24.07 -12.18 24.69
C LEU A 10 -24.23 -11.00 23.71
N VAL A 11 -25.07 -10.03 24.05
CA VAL A 11 -25.08 -8.73 23.37
C VAL A 11 -23.80 -8.03 23.80
N GLY A 12 -22.72 -8.26 23.05
CA GLY A 12 -21.52 -7.46 23.16
C GLY A 12 -21.90 -6.02 22.81
N PHE A 13 -22.01 -5.18 23.83
CA PHE A 13 -21.84 -3.75 23.64
C PHE A 13 -20.40 -3.56 23.15
N ILE A 14 -20.23 -3.48 21.84
CA ILE A 14 -19.09 -2.76 21.28
C ILE A 14 -19.37 -1.32 21.67
N VAL A 15 -18.86 -0.91 22.84
CA VAL A 15 -18.56 0.49 23.07
C VAL A 15 -17.48 0.80 22.05
N SER A 16 -17.89 1.27 20.88
CA SER A 16 -17.00 1.99 19.98
C SER A 16 -16.44 3.12 20.83
N VAL A 17 -15.19 2.96 21.28
CA VAL A 17 -14.43 3.99 21.94
C VAL A 17 -14.24 5.08 20.89
N ILE A 18 -15.16 6.04 20.86
CA ILE A 18 -15.01 7.28 20.10
C ILE A 18 -13.96 8.09 20.85
N HIS A 19 -12.67 7.87 20.57
CA HIS A 19 -11.60 8.71 21.11
C HIS A 19 -10.54 8.94 20.04
N ALA A 20 -10.65 10.06 19.31
CA ALA A 20 -9.55 10.68 18.57
C ALA A 20 -9.94 12.01 17.87
N ASP A 21 -10.62 12.96 18.54
CA ASP A 21 -10.97 14.27 17.92
C ASP A 21 -10.52 15.49 18.75
N GLN A 22 -9.66 15.28 19.76
CA GLN A 22 -9.27 16.36 20.67
C GLN A 22 -7.76 16.49 20.75
N LEU A 23 -7.26 17.69 20.49
CA LEU A 23 -5.87 18.08 20.75
C LEU A 23 -5.76 18.59 22.19
N LYS A 24 -4.73 18.16 22.92
CA LYS A 24 -4.42 18.66 24.26
C LYS A 24 -3.00 19.20 24.34
N ILE A 25 -2.84 20.33 25.01
CA ILE A 25 -1.54 20.94 25.29
C ILE A 25 -1.43 21.12 26.81
N TYR A 26 -0.45 20.47 27.42
CA TYR A 26 -0.14 20.60 28.83
C TYR A 26 1.12 21.43 28.97
N GLN A 27 1.04 22.66 29.47
CA GLN A 27 2.22 23.35 29.98
C GLN A 27 2.49 22.79 31.38
N ILE A 28 3.47 21.90 31.50
CA ILE A 28 3.73 21.13 32.71
C ILE A 28 4.30 22.07 33.78
N ASP A 29 3.76 22.00 34.99
CA ASP A 29 4.29 22.76 36.11
C ASP A 29 5.62 22.18 36.59
N VAL A 30 6.69 22.71 36.01
CA VAL A 30 8.08 22.45 36.38
C VAL A 30 8.63 23.56 37.28
N ASN A 31 7.76 24.36 37.91
CA ASN A 31 8.12 25.55 38.68
C ASN A 31 8.93 26.53 37.82
N THR A 32 10.25 26.39 37.69
CA THR A 32 11.08 27.23 36.81
C THR A 32 11.45 26.51 35.51
N GLY A 33 11.54 27.30 34.43
CA GLY A 33 11.83 26.81 33.09
C GLY A 33 10.58 26.41 32.30
N ASP A 34 10.82 25.70 31.20
CA ASP A 34 9.77 25.29 30.27
C ASP A 34 9.72 23.78 30.08
N ALA A 35 8.51 23.23 30.16
CA ALA A 35 8.18 21.90 29.70
C ALA A 35 6.72 21.88 29.23
N ALA A 36 6.47 21.39 28.03
CA ALA A 36 5.11 21.19 27.53
C ALA A 36 4.95 19.83 26.86
N LEU A 37 3.78 19.23 27.01
CA LEU A 37 3.37 18.02 26.30
C LEU A 37 2.19 18.35 25.39
N ILE A 38 2.32 18.05 24.10
CA ILE A 38 1.19 18.02 23.18
C ILE A 38 0.77 16.56 22.98
N VAL A 39 -0.52 16.31 23.13
CA VAL A 39 -1.18 15.04 22.78
C VAL A 39 -2.07 15.31 21.58
N SER A 40 -1.72 14.75 20.43
CA SER A 40 -2.44 14.98 19.18
C SER A 40 -3.80 14.27 19.16
N PRO A 41 -4.71 14.65 18.24
CA PRO A 41 -5.97 13.93 18.05
C PRO A 41 -5.78 12.44 17.76
N THR A 42 -4.64 12.05 17.16
CA THR A 42 -4.32 10.65 16.85
C THR A 42 -3.42 9.97 17.89
N ASN A 43 -3.32 10.54 19.09
CA ASN A 43 -2.46 10.06 20.20
C ASN A 43 -0.97 10.00 19.87
N GLN A 44 -0.48 10.95 19.07
CA GLN A 44 0.96 11.23 19.04
C GLN A 44 1.34 12.12 20.22
N TYR A 45 2.54 11.89 20.78
CA TYR A 45 3.06 12.59 21.95
C TYR A 45 4.29 13.40 21.58
N ILE A 46 4.21 14.71 21.82
CA ILE A 46 5.27 15.67 21.50
C ILE A 46 5.68 16.37 22.78
N LEU A 47 6.92 16.16 23.21
CA LEU A 47 7.49 16.85 24.36
C LEU A 47 8.28 18.07 23.88
N ILE A 48 7.99 19.24 24.44
CA ILE A 48 8.70 20.50 24.19
C ILE A 48 9.43 20.88 25.46
N ASP A 49 10.77 20.86 25.42
CA ASP A 49 11.63 21.09 26.58
C ASP A 49 11.26 20.19 27.80
N ALA A 50 11.97 20.32 28.92
CA ALA A 50 11.87 19.43 30.07
C ALA A 50 12.24 20.08 31.41
N GLY A 51 12.21 21.41 31.49
CA GLY A 51 12.45 22.17 32.71
C GLY A 51 13.91 22.14 33.20
N HIS A 52 14.13 22.80 34.33
CA HIS A 52 15.47 22.98 34.91
C HIS A 52 16.09 21.70 35.48
N ILE A 53 17.42 21.58 35.34
CA ILE A 53 18.19 20.50 35.98
C ILE A 53 18.14 20.57 37.52
N LEU A 54 18.09 21.78 38.10
CA LEU A 54 17.92 22.01 39.53
C LEU A 54 16.45 21.87 39.87
N GLY A 55 16.11 21.20 40.97
CA GLY A 55 14.71 20.98 41.38
C GLY A 55 14.10 19.65 40.92
N ASN A 56 14.88 18.81 40.23
CA ASN A 56 14.49 17.47 39.78
C ASN A 56 13.26 17.46 38.85
N TYR A 57 13.10 18.51 38.03
CA TYR A 57 11.92 18.65 37.18
C TYR A 57 11.85 17.61 36.05
N GLY A 58 12.97 16.97 35.70
CA GLY A 58 12.95 15.77 34.85
C GLY A 58 12.13 14.63 35.46
N ASP A 59 12.13 14.45 36.79
CA ASP A 59 11.25 13.48 37.46
C ASP A 59 9.79 13.94 37.49
N THR A 60 9.54 15.24 37.62
CA THR A 60 8.19 15.82 37.51
C THR A 60 7.59 15.52 36.15
N VAL A 61 8.31 15.83 35.07
CA VAL A 61 7.87 15.55 33.69
C VAL A 61 7.71 14.04 33.47
N LEU A 62 8.68 13.23 33.88
CA LEU A 62 8.58 11.77 33.75
C LEU A 62 7.36 11.19 34.48
N THR A 63 7.10 11.66 35.69
CA THR A 63 5.94 11.23 36.49
C THR A 63 4.65 11.65 35.80
N PHE A 64 4.60 12.87 35.28
CA PHE A 64 3.46 13.36 34.52
C PHE A 64 3.17 12.47 33.29
N LEU A 65 4.19 12.17 32.48
CA LEU A 65 4.05 11.28 31.32
C LEU A 65 3.56 9.88 31.72
N ARG A 66 4.13 9.29 32.78
CA ARG A 66 3.73 7.96 33.27
C ARG A 66 2.30 7.93 33.80
N ASN A 67 1.85 8.99 34.47
CA ASN A 67 0.48 9.11 34.95
C ASN A 67 -0.54 9.17 33.79
N LEU A 68 -0.11 9.64 32.62
CA LEU A 68 -0.91 9.61 31.38
C LEU A 68 -0.76 8.28 30.61
N GLY A 69 0.02 7.32 31.11
CA GLY A 69 0.29 6.04 30.44
C GLY A 69 1.21 6.16 29.22
N ILE A 70 1.94 7.27 29.09
CA ILE A 70 2.81 7.52 27.94
C ILE A 70 4.11 6.74 28.12
N THR A 71 4.42 5.89 27.14
CA THR A 71 5.61 5.02 27.13
C THR A 71 6.61 5.37 26.02
N HIS A 72 6.23 6.24 25.09
CA HIS A 72 7.05 6.69 23.97
C HIS A 72 6.75 8.15 23.62
N LEU A 73 7.66 8.79 22.91
CA LEU A 73 7.51 10.14 22.38
C LEU A 73 7.71 10.12 20.87
N ASN A 74 6.71 10.56 20.11
CA ASN A 74 6.79 10.66 18.67
C ASN A 74 7.77 11.76 18.26
N HIS A 75 7.77 12.87 19.00
CA HIS A 75 8.67 13.99 18.76
C HIS A 75 9.17 14.60 20.07
N ILE A 76 10.42 15.06 20.07
CA ILE A 76 10.95 15.97 21.09
C ILE A 76 11.35 17.26 20.38
N LEU A 77 10.90 18.40 20.88
CA LEU A 77 11.24 19.72 20.35
C LEU A 77 12.02 20.47 21.43
N THR A 78 13.31 20.70 21.19
CA THR A 78 14.16 21.46 22.09
C THR A 78 14.28 22.89 21.58
N SER A 79 13.80 23.85 22.35
CA SER A 79 13.82 25.26 21.95
C SER A 79 15.27 25.76 21.82
N HIS A 80 16.06 25.65 22.88
CA HIS A 80 17.48 26.03 22.94
C HIS A 80 18.18 25.28 24.08
N TYR A 81 19.48 25.51 24.29
CA TYR A 81 20.32 24.68 25.17
C TYR A 81 20.52 25.18 26.60
N HIS A 82 19.72 26.15 27.08
CA HIS A 82 19.78 26.55 28.48
C HIS A 82 19.19 25.47 29.41
N GLU A 83 19.68 25.47 30.64
CA GLU A 83 19.44 24.39 31.59
C GLU A 83 18.00 24.30 32.05
N ASP A 84 17.28 25.42 32.06
CA ASP A 84 15.85 25.54 32.37
C ASP A 84 14.93 25.01 31.25
N HIS A 85 15.50 24.58 30.13
CA HIS A 85 14.80 23.96 29.01
C HIS A 85 15.23 22.50 28.83
N ILE A 86 16.53 22.23 28.68
CA ILE A 86 17.03 20.86 28.42
C ILE A 86 17.38 20.07 29.68
N GLY A 87 17.32 20.70 30.86
CA GLY A 87 17.82 20.12 32.12
C GLY A 87 17.20 18.79 32.47
N GLY A 88 15.87 18.67 32.39
CA GLY A 88 15.18 17.42 32.67
C GLY A 88 15.24 16.37 31.55
N MET A 89 15.71 16.72 30.35
CA MET A 89 15.47 15.93 29.14
C MET A 89 16.13 14.54 29.20
N ALA A 90 17.38 14.48 29.65
CA ALA A 90 18.09 13.21 29.80
C ALA A 90 17.39 12.30 30.82
N ARG A 91 16.91 12.85 31.94
CA ARG A 91 16.20 12.10 32.99
C ARG A 91 14.88 11.52 32.47
N VAL A 92 14.13 12.29 31.68
CA VAL A 92 12.87 11.84 31.06
C VAL A 92 13.13 10.70 30.09
N ILE A 93 14.07 10.87 29.16
CA ILE A 93 14.38 9.87 28.12
C ILE A 93 14.82 8.55 28.75
N TYR A 94 15.83 8.57 29.62
CA TYR A 94 16.32 7.34 30.27
C TYR A 94 15.27 6.72 31.21
N GLY A 95 14.42 7.56 31.81
CA GLY A 95 13.32 7.12 32.65
C GLY A 95 12.23 6.37 31.89
N LEU A 96 11.91 6.79 30.67
CA LEU A 96 10.95 6.10 29.80
C LEU A 96 11.53 4.81 29.22
N SER A 97 12.80 4.81 28.81
CA SER A 97 13.45 3.64 28.18
C SER A 97 13.89 2.55 29.17
N GLY A 98 13.97 2.85 30.46
CA GLY A 98 14.55 1.92 31.45
C GLY A 98 16.06 1.77 31.28
N ALA A 99 16.74 2.83 30.83
CA ALA A 99 18.19 2.92 30.59
C ALA A 99 18.77 2.02 29.48
N ASN A 100 17.95 1.32 28.70
CA ASN A 100 18.39 0.47 27.59
C ASN A 100 17.77 0.93 26.28
N ASN A 101 18.62 1.20 25.28
CA ASN A 101 18.28 1.60 23.90
C ASN A 101 17.08 2.56 23.76
N ASN A 102 17.37 3.87 23.71
CA ASN A 102 16.35 4.91 23.59
C ASN A 102 15.67 4.96 22.20
N ASP A 103 16.19 4.26 21.19
CA ASP A 103 15.70 4.40 19.81
C ASP A 103 14.29 3.83 19.60
N SER A 104 13.86 2.89 20.44
CA SER A 104 12.54 2.24 20.38
C SER A 104 11.41 3.08 20.97
N ILE A 105 11.74 4.03 21.85
CA ILE A 105 10.77 4.91 22.52
C ILE A 105 10.78 6.33 21.97
N LEU A 106 11.74 6.67 21.11
CA LEU A 106 11.90 7.99 20.50
C LEU A 106 11.68 7.98 18.99
N GLY A 107 10.80 8.87 18.53
CA GLY A 107 10.89 9.40 17.17
C GLY A 107 11.98 10.48 17.07
N TRP A 108 11.80 11.45 16.16
CA TRP A 108 12.83 12.48 15.92
C TRP A 108 12.87 13.53 17.03
N CYS A 109 14.08 13.85 17.48
CA CYS A 109 14.37 14.89 18.47
C CYS A 109 14.94 16.12 17.74
N TYR A 110 14.10 17.13 17.57
CA TYR A 110 14.41 18.35 16.83
C TYR A 110 15.02 19.42 17.73
N ASP A 111 16.16 19.96 17.31
CA ASP A 111 16.78 21.11 17.96
C ASP A 111 17.39 22.10 16.95
N ARG A 112 17.98 23.18 17.47
CA ARG A 112 18.60 24.22 16.65
C ARG A 112 19.91 23.81 15.96
N GLY A 113 20.40 22.60 16.16
CA GLY A 113 21.70 22.13 15.68
C GLY A 113 22.89 22.80 16.36
N ASP A 114 24.09 22.58 15.81
CA ASP A 114 25.38 22.99 16.36
C ASP A 114 25.74 22.31 17.69
N THR A 115 26.76 22.85 18.39
CA THR A 115 27.25 22.38 19.67
C THR A 115 27.02 23.40 20.77
N TYR A 116 26.96 22.92 22.00
CA TYR A 116 27.01 23.69 23.23
C TYR A 116 27.96 22.95 24.19
N THR A 117 28.53 23.63 25.18
CA THR A 117 29.65 23.08 25.97
C THR A 117 29.27 22.71 27.41
N THR A 118 28.02 22.97 27.82
CA THR A 118 27.57 22.66 29.18
C THR A 118 27.42 21.15 29.40
N ALA A 119 27.63 20.70 30.64
CA ALA A 119 27.39 19.31 31.02
C ALA A 119 25.94 18.88 30.72
N THR A 120 24.99 19.79 30.95
CA THR A 120 23.57 19.60 30.67
C THR A 120 23.31 19.31 29.18
N PHE A 121 23.96 20.05 28.27
CA PHE A 121 23.86 19.75 26.83
C PHE A 121 24.51 18.42 26.45
N LEU A 122 25.65 18.08 27.04
CA LEU A 122 26.30 16.78 26.78
C LEU A 122 25.40 15.62 27.22
N ALA A 123 24.73 15.74 28.37
CA ALA A 123 23.76 14.76 28.85
C ALA A 123 22.53 14.67 27.93
N TYR A 124 21.97 15.81 27.53
CA TYR A 124 20.89 15.87 26.53
C TYR A 124 21.27 15.16 25.24
N LYS A 125 22.41 15.54 24.64
CA LYS A 125 22.93 14.97 23.38
C LYS A 125 23.15 13.48 23.48
N ALA A 126 23.67 12.99 24.61
CA ALA A 126 23.85 11.56 24.86
C ALA A 126 22.51 10.81 24.97
N ALA A 127 21.50 11.43 25.59
CA ALA A 127 20.18 10.83 25.74
C ALA A 127 19.41 10.73 24.42
N VAL A 128 19.43 11.78 23.59
CA VAL A 128 18.76 11.76 22.27
C VAL A 128 19.51 10.94 21.22
N GLY A 129 20.83 10.74 21.38
CA GLY A 129 21.63 9.85 20.54
C GLY A 129 21.47 10.09 19.03
N LEU A 130 21.20 9.00 18.29
CA LEU A 130 21.04 9.04 16.83
C LEU A 130 19.73 9.69 16.36
N LYS A 131 18.78 9.94 17.28
CA LYS A 131 17.50 10.61 16.98
C LYS A 131 17.62 12.13 16.99
N ARG A 132 18.77 12.70 17.36
CA ARG A 132 19.00 14.15 17.29
C ARG A 132 19.01 14.61 15.83
N LYS A 133 18.06 15.46 15.47
CA LYS A 133 17.89 16.05 14.15
C LYS A 133 17.91 17.57 14.26
N THR A 134 18.80 18.20 13.49
CA THR A 134 18.76 19.64 13.31
C THR A 134 17.50 20.01 12.52
N VAL A 135 16.62 20.86 13.05
CA VAL A 135 15.37 21.21 12.36
C VAL A 135 15.62 22.12 11.15
N THR A 136 14.84 21.91 10.09
CA THR A 136 14.81 22.78 8.91
C THR A 136 13.69 23.83 9.08
N LEU A 137 13.90 25.06 8.60
CA LEU A 137 12.82 26.06 8.56
C LEU A 137 11.70 25.57 7.63
N GLY A 138 10.46 25.63 8.09
CA GLY A 138 9.32 25.04 7.39
C GLY A 138 9.16 23.53 7.59
N GLU A 139 10.00 22.87 8.41
CA GLU A 139 9.74 21.48 8.82
C GLU A 139 8.31 21.39 9.36
N THR A 140 7.54 20.47 8.79
CA THR A 140 6.14 20.24 9.11
C THR A 140 6.00 18.86 9.73
N LEU A 141 5.42 18.81 10.92
CA LEU A 141 5.04 17.57 11.60
C LEU A 141 3.54 17.38 11.43
N ASP A 142 3.15 16.31 10.73
CA ASP A 142 1.76 15.88 10.69
C ASP A 142 1.45 15.06 11.95
N LEU A 143 0.65 15.67 12.84
CA LEU A 143 0.28 15.07 14.11
C LEU A 143 -0.98 14.19 13.99
N GLY A 144 -1.52 14.06 12.78
CA GLY A 144 -2.74 13.34 12.46
C GLY A 144 -4.01 14.06 12.89
N GLY A 145 -5.14 13.67 12.29
CA GLY A 145 -6.46 14.22 12.63
C GLY A 145 -6.63 15.69 12.23
N GLY A 146 -5.80 16.21 11.31
CA GLY A 146 -5.82 17.60 10.87
C GLY A 146 -5.00 18.56 11.74
N ALA A 147 -4.20 18.06 12.67
CA ALA A 147 -3.27 18.86 13.47
C ALA A 147 -1.87 18.84 12.84
N PHE A 148 -1.28 20.02 12.66
CA PHE A 148 0.06 20.19 12.10
C PHE A 148 0.92 21.11 12.96
N MET A 149 2.24 20.89 12.95
CA MET A 149 3.20 21.74 13.64
C MET A 149 4.34 22.17 12.72
N PHE A 150 4.61 23.47 12.66
CA PHE A 150 5.52 24.10 11.69
C PHE A 150 6.65 24.85 12.39
N CYS A 151 7.91 24.57 12.00
CA CYS A 151 9.07 25.31 12.50
C CYS A 151 9.21 26.63 11.73
N VAL A 152 8.95 27.76 12.39
CA VAL A 152 8.91 29.08 11.74
C VAL A 152 10.18 29.89 11.97
N ALA A 153 10.95 29.59 13.02
CA ALA A 153 12.24 30.21 13.29
C ALA A 153 13.22 29.25 13.94
N ARG A 154 14.50 29.46 13.66
CA ARG A 154 15.62 28.70 14.23
C ARG A 154 16.89 29.53 14.13
N ASN A 155 17.67 29.58 15.22
CA ASN A 155 19.04 30.13 15.17
C ASN A 155 19.11 31.56 14.58
N GLY A 156 18.13 32.41 14.92
CA GLY A 156 18.00 33.77 14.38
C GLY A 156 17.55 33.88 12.91
N LYS A 157 17.16 32.78 12.26
CA LYS A 157 16.60 32.76 10.90
C LYS A 157 15.11 32.46 10.94
N VAL A 158 14.37 32.99 9.98
CA VAL A 158 12.91 32.92 9.87
C VAL A 158 12.51 32.29 8.54
N MET A 159 11.41 31.53 8.51
CA MET A 159 11.00 30.75 7.31
C MET A 159 10.70 31.60 6.06
N ASN A 160 10.43 32.90 6.20
CA ASN A 160 10.25 33.82 5.08
C ASN A 160 11.58 34.28 4.46
N GLY A 161 12.72 33.77 4.92
CA GLY A 161 14.06 34.14 4.48
C GLY A 161 14.69 35.27 5.29
N ASP A 162 13.96 35.91 6.21
CA ASP A 162 14.54 36.91 7.10
C ASP A 162 15.54 36.28 8.08
N SER A 163 16.48 37.10 8.54
CA SER A 163 17.41 36.71 9.61
C SER A 163 17.87 37.92 10.41
N VAL A 164 18.36 37.64 11.62
CA VAL A 164 19.09 38.61 12.44
C VAL A 164 20.58 38.31 12.39
N LEU A 165 21.40 39.32 12.67
CA LEU A 165 22.85 39.15 12.78
C LEU A 165 23.18 38.18 13.93
N PRO A 166 24.03 37.15 13.72
CA PRO A 166 24.39 36.21 14.76
C PRO A 166 25.01 36.89 16.00
N THR A 167 24.78 36.30 17.17
CA THR A 167 25.42 36.71 18.43
C THR A 167 25.86 35.51 19.26
N SER A 168 26.45 35.77 20.43
CA SER A 168 26.79 34.75 21.41
C SER A 168 25.63 34.32 22.29
N GLY A 169 24.47 35.00 22.23
CA GLY A 169 23.28 34.64 22.99
C GLY A 169 22.74 33.28 22.58
N GLU A 170 22.18 32.53 23.53
CA GLU A 170 21.54 31.26 23.22
C GLU A 170 20.02 31.45 23.03
N ASN A 171 19.42 32.45 23.67
CA ASN A 171 17.98 32.72 23.61
C ASN A 171 17.50 33.13 22.22
N TYR A 172 18.21 34.01 21.51
CA TYR A 172 17.87 34.36 20.11
C TYR A 172 17.90 33.14 19.17
N ARG A 173 18.57 32.05 19.58
CA ARG A 173 18.69 30.84 18.78
C ARG A 173 17.53 29.87 18.94
N SER A 174 16.58 30.19 19.83
CA SER A 174 15.41 29.39 20.12
C SER A 174 14.67 28.94 18.86
N LEU A 175 14.21 27.70 18.85
CA LEU A 175 13.23 27.23 17.89
C LEU A 175 11.87 27.86 18.18
N ALA A 176 11.20 28.33 17.13
CA ALA A 176 9.83 28.79 17.20
C ALA A 176 8.93 27.88 16.37
N TRP A 177 7.81 27.47 16.97
CA TRP A 177 6.85 26.57 16.36
C TRP A 177 5.44 27.13 16.41
N VAL A 178 4.71 26.96 15.32
CA VAL A 178 3.27 27.17 15.23
C VAL A 178 2.60 25.81 15.17
N LEU A 179 1.62 25.55 16.03
CA LEU A 179 0.70 24.44 15.88
C LEU A 179 -0.63 24.97 15.33
N GLU A 180 -1.18 24.26 14.35
CA GLU A 180 -2.50 24.54 13.79
C GLU A 180 -3.38 23.29 13.92
N TYR A 181 -4.62 23.47 14.39
CA TYR A 181 -5.64 22.42 14.42
C TYR A 181 -7.01 23.03 14.15
N GLY A 182 -7.52 22.85 12.94
CA GLY A 182 -8.70 23.58 12.51
C GLY A 182 -8.44 25.09 12.47
N LEU A 183 -9.32 25.87 13.11
CA LEU A 183 -9.09 27.30 13.33
C LEU A 183 -8.10 27.62 14.46
N PHE A 184 -7.82 26.65 15.34
CA PHE A 184 -6.99 26.88 16.51
C PHE A 184 -5.52 27.01 16.14
N ARG A 185 -4.86 28.05 16.67
CA ARG A 185 -3.43 28.28 16.52
C ARG A 185 -2.75 28.44 17.88
N PHE A 186 -1.73 27.63 18.13
CA PHE A 186 -0.85 27.76 19.30
C PHE A 186 0.56 28.13 18.85
N PHE A 187 1.23 29.02 19.60
CA PHE A 187 2.61 29.37 19.33
C PHE A 187 3.48 29.24 20.58
N THR A 188 4.67 28.66 20.38
CA THR A 188 5.73 28.59 21.38
C THR A 188 7.08 28.87 20.73
N ALA A 189 7.97 29.56 21.45
CA ALA A 189 9.30 29.87 20.96
C ALA A 189 10.38 29.85 22.05
N GLY A 190 10.17 29.07 23.11
CA GLY A 190 11.06 29.04 24.27
C GLY A 190 11.39 30.47 24.73
N ASP A 191 12.68 30.80 24.68
CA ASP A 191 13.19 32.09 25.17
C ASP A 191 13.48 33.11 24.08
N LEU A 192 12.77 33.02 22.95
CA LEU A 192 12.93 34.00 21.87
C LEU A 192 12.81 35.45 22.39
N VAL A 193 13.69 36.30 21.88
CA VAL A 193 13.92 37.66 22.37
C VAL A 193 13.40 38.69 21.38
N GLY A 194 12.81 39.75 21.92
CA GLY A 194 12.17 40.83 21.16
C GLY A 194 12.88 42.17 21.20
N TYR A 195 14.08 42.23 21.79
CA TYR A 195 14.84 43.47 21.93
C TYR A 195 16.35 43.22 21.76
N ASN A 196 17.07 44.22 21.24
CA ASN A 196 18.52 44.20 21.10
C ASN A 196 19.20 44.62 22.42
N ILE A 197 19.29 43.71 23.40
CA ILE A 197 19.82 44.01 24.74
C ILE A 197 20.82 42.92 25.17
N SER A 198 21.91 43.30 25.86
CA SER A 198 22.87 42.36 26.48
C SER A 198 23.43 41.27 25.56
N GLY A 199 23.67 41.58 24.28
CA GLY A 199 24.20 40.61 23.32
C GLY A 199 23.14 39.74 22.65
N GLU A 200 21.87 39.90 22.99
CA GLU A 200 20.74 39.30 22.28
C GLU A 200 20.33 40.16 21.06
N ARG A 201 19.49 39.59 20.19
CA ARG A 201 18.92 40.29 19.02
C ARG A 201 17.43 40.08 18.95
N ASP A 202 16.70 41.12 18.57
CA ASP A 202 15.26 41.06 18.34
C ASP A 202 14.93 40.14 17.14
N VAL A 203 14.54 38.91 17.45
CA VAL A 203 14.05 37.93 16.47
C VAL A 203 12.53 37.99 16.37
N GLU A 204 11.84 38.29 17.46
CA GLU A 204 10.37 38.35 17.51
C GLU A 204 9.78 39.28 16.44
N THR A 205 10.38 40.46 16.22
CA THR A 205 9.91 41.39 15.17
C THR A 205 9.96 40.77 13.77
N LYS A 206 10.94 39.92 13.48
CA LYS A 206 11.07 39.21 12.19
C LYS A 206 10.14 38.01 12.09
N VAL A 207 9.84 37.36 13.21
CA VAL A 207 8.95 36.20 13.30
C VAL A 207 7.47 36.60 13.25
N ALA A 208 7.12 37.79 13.76
CA ALA A 208 5.77 38.33 13.82
C ALA A 208 4.93 38.17 12.53
N PRO A 209 5.40 38.57 11.32
CA PRO A 209 4.59 38.48 10.10
C PRO A 209 4.35 37.05 9.62
N VAL A 210 5.19 36.10 10.04
CA VAL A 210 5.09 34.69 9.66
C VAL A 210 4.07 33.96 10.53
N VAL A 211 4.10 34.19 11.84
CA VAL A 211 3.23 33.50 12.80
C VAL A 211 1.78 33.96 12.68
N ARG A 212 1.57 35.27 12.49
CA ARG A 212 0.26 35.93 12.44
C ARG A 212 -0.55 35.67 13.72
N LYS A 213 -1.87 35.88 13.67
CA LYS A 213 -2.76 35.71 14.82
C LYS A 213 -2.63 34.30 15.41
N VAL A 214 -2.62 34.19 16.73
CA VAL A 214 -2.69 32.92 17.48
C VAL A 214 -3.79 33.00 18.54
N ASP A 215 -4.32 31.87 18.94
CA ASP A 215 -5.33 31.79 20.01
C ASP A 215 -4.67 31.66 21.38
N VAL A 216 -3.62 30.84 21.45
CA VAL A 216 -2.83 30.65 22.66
C VAL A 216 -1.35 30.90 22.37
N LEU A 217 -0.74 31.80 23.15
CA LEU A 217 0.69 32.06 23.16
C LEU A 217 1.31 31.45 24.42
N LYS A 218 2.30 30.56 24.28
CA LYS A 218 3.28 30.38 25.36
C LYS A 218 4.21 31.60 25.32
N VAL A 219 4.08 32.47 26.31
CA VAL A 219 4.87 33.69 26.44
C VAL A 219 6.36 33.36 26.50
N SER A 220 7.11 33.96 25.56
CA SER A 220 8.54 33.72 25.42
C SER A 220 9.34 34.20 26.62
N HIS A 221 10.42 33.49 26.92
CA HIS A 221 11.40 33.86 27.94
C HIS A 221 10.75 34.12 29.30
N HIS A 222 9.82 33.24 29.67
CA HIS A 222 9.12 33.26 30.97
C HIS A 222 8.43 34.60 31.31
N GLY A 223 8.13 35.42 30.30
CA GLY A 223 7.63 36.78 30.50
C GLY A 223 8.73 37.81 30.81
N SER A 224 9.91 37.68 30.19
CA SER A 224 11.00 38.63 30.33
C SER A 224 10.62 40.04 29.85
N ARG A 225 11.21 41.07 30.46
CA ARG A 225 11.13 42.46 29.97
C ARG A 225 11.62 42.59 28.53
N ASN A 226 12.50 41.68 28.09
CA ASN A 226 13.14 41.64 26.78
C ASN A 226 12.48 40.68 25.77
N SER A 227 11.31 40.12 26.08
CA SER A 227 10.51 39.30 25.15
C SER A 227 9.10 39.88 24.99
N SER A 228 8.32 39.28 24.10
CA SER A 228 6.96 39.67 23.74
C SER A 228 6.86 41.17 23.45
N ASN A 229 7.67 41.65 22.51
CA ASN A 229 7.70 43.06 22.12
C ASN A 229 6.36 43.51 21.48
N PRO A 230 6.08 44.83 21.41
CA PRO A 230 4.83 45.34 20.85
C PRO A 230 4.52 44.86 19.44
N THR A 231 5.48 44.95 18.50
CA THR A 231 5.31 44.53 17.10
C THR A 231 4.89 43.07 17.00
N PHE A 232 5.50 42.22 17.82
CA PHE A 232 5.21 40.81 17.88
C PHE A 232 3.80 40.55 18.40
N LEU A 233 3.45 41.12 19.56
CA LEU A 233 2.11 40.94 20.13
C LEU A 233 0.99 41.59 19.30
N ASP A 234 1.25 42.68 18.58
CA ASP A 234 0.28 43.31 17.66
C ASP A 234 -0.01 42.44 16.44
N SER A 235 0.97 41.66 15.98
CA SER A 235 0.77 40.67 14.92
C SER A 235 0.02 39.43 15.44
N LEU A 236 0.47 38.89 16.59
CA LEU A 236 -0.04 37.65 17.15
C LEU A 236 -1.42 37.77 17.80
N ARG A 237 -1.75 38.93 18.38
CA ARG A 237 -3.00 39.19 19.11
C ARG A 237 -3.55 37.96 19.88
N PRO A 238 -2.74 37.37 20.78
CA PRO A 238 -3.12 36.14 21.47
C PRO A 238 -4.33 36.37 22.35
N THR A 239 -5.36 35.54 22.22
CA THR A 239 -6.53 35.58 23.12
C THR A 239 -6.15 35.17 24.54
N ALA A 240 -5.32 34.12 24.66
CA ALA A 240 -4.78 33.63 25.93
C ALA A 240 -3.25 33.56 25.89
N ALA A 241 -2.61 33.90 27.00
CA ALA A 241 -1.17 33.89 27.17
C ALA A 241 -0.79 33.04 28.39
N ILE A 242 -0.07 31.95 28.17
CA ILE A 242 0.44 31.09 29.23
C ILE A 242 1.87 31.49 29.55
N ILE A 243 2.14 31.84 30.80
CA ILE A 243 3.48 32.13 31.28
C ILE A 243 3.91 30.95 32.17
N SER A 244 5.03 30.34 31.81
CA SER A 244 5.69 29.31 32.61
C SER A 244 6.87 29.94 33.32
N GLN A 245 6.78 29.96 34.64
CA GLN A 245 7.76 30.51 35.55
C GLN A 245 7.38 30.08 36.97
N GLY A 246 8.34 30.20 37.88
CA GLY A 246 8.15 29.86 39.27
C GLY A 246 9.14 30.59 40.17
N THR A 247 9.28 30.11 41.40
CA THR A 247 10.05 30.78 42.44
C THR A 247 11.51 30.34 42.50
N VAL A 248 11.84 29.12 42.05
CA VAL A 248 13.17 28.54 42.27
C VAL A 248 13.66 27.68 41.09
N PRO A 249 14.90 27.88 40.61
CA PRO A 249 15.64 29.14 40.63
C PRO A 249 14.99 30.16 39.68
N ASN A 250 14.52 31.29 40.21
CA ASN A 250 14.13 32.45 39.40
C ASN A 250 14.80 33.72 39.92
N ASN A 251 16.12 33.76 39.77
CA ASN A 251 16.93 34.90 40.18
C ASN A 251 16.74 36.12 39.25
N ASN A 252 16.00 35.95 38.15
CA ASN A 252 15.80 36.97 37.11
C ASN A 252 14.51 37.78 37.30
N GLY A 253 13.64 37.42 38.26
CA GLY A 253 12.40 38.16 38.54
C GLY A 253 11.32 38.00 37.47
N HIS A 254 11.25 36.85 36.80
CA HIS A 254 10.21 36.56 35.82
C HIS A 254 8.86 36.22 36.50
N PRO A 255 7.70 36.63 35.97
CA PRO A 255 7.54 37.49 34.79
C PRO A 255 7.82 38.95 35.17
N HIS A 256 8.31 39.73 34.23
CA HIS A 256 8.52 41.16 34.45
C HIS A 256 7.22 41.95 34.25
N GLN A 257 7.03 43.02 35.03
CA GLN A 257 5.83 43.87 34.95
C GLN A 257 5.62 44.44 33.54
N GLU A 258 6.70 44.76 32.82
CA GLU A 258 6.63 45.28 31.46
C GLU A 258 6.01 44.27 30.48
N ALA A 259 6.32 42.99 30.62
CA ALA A 259 5.73 41.94 29.79
C ALA A 259 4.24 41.75 30.10
N LEU A 260 3.89 41.70 31.39
CA LEU A 260 2.49 41.61 31.84
C LEU A 260 1.65 42.78 31.33
N ASN A 261 2.18 44.01 31.41
CA ASN A 261 1.52 45.21 30.91
C ASN A 261 1.33 45.16 29.39
N ARG A 262 2.32 44.66 28.62
CA ARG A 262 2.21 44.53 27.16
C ARG A 262 1.11 43.53 26.73
N LEU A 263 0.95 42.44 27.47
CA LEU A 263 -0.10 41.44 27.25
C LEU A 263 -1.49 42.00 27.62
N ALA A 264 -1.60 42.59 28.80
CA ALA A 264 -2.85 43.17 29.30
C ALA A 264 -3.35 44.30 28.38
N ALA A 265 -2.46 45.16 27.88
CA ALA A 265 -2.80 46.25 26.95
C ALA A 265 -3.43 45.77 25.63
N ARG A 266 -3.32 44.48 25.31
CA ARG A 266 -3.88 43.84 24.11
C ARG A 266 -5.04 42.90 24.42
N ASN A 267 -5.57 42.95 25.64
CA ASN A 267 -6.64 42.08 26.12
C ASN A 267 -6.29 40.58 26.00
N SER A 268 -5.01 40.23 26.11
CA SER A 268 -4.60 38.84 26.21
C SER A 268 -4.77 38.36 27.64
N TYR A 269 -5.59 37.34 27.86
CA TYR A 269 -5.85 36.84 29.20
C TYR A 269 -4.66 36.00 29.70
N ILE A 270 -4.09 36.41 30.83
CA ILE A 270 -2.83 35.87 31.35
C ILE A 270 -3.11 34.67 32.27
N TYR A 271 -2.55 33.53 31.93
CA TYR A 271 -2.48 32.34 32.77
C TYR A 271 -1.05 32.18 33.27
N GLN A 272 -0.80 32.68 34.47
CA GLN A 272 0.50 32.55 35.12
C GLN A 272 0.55 31.23 35.88
N MET A 273 1.56 30.40 35.60
CA MET A 273 1.66 29.06 36.19
C MET A 273 1.83 29.11 37.70
N ASN A 274 2.78 29.92 38.22
CA ASN A 274 3.03 30.04 39.66
C ASN A 274 3.19 31.49 40.08
N ASP A 275 2.88 31.77 41.35
CA ASP A 275 3.21 33.06 41.96
C ASP A 275 4.72 33.24 42.09
N ASN A 276 5.22 34.46 41.85
CA ASN A 276 6.62 34.80 42.10
C ASN A 276 6.71 36.15 42.83
N PRO A 277 7.09 36.17 44.12
CA PRO A 277 7.20 37.40 44.90
C PRO A 277 8.19 38.43 44.35
N THR A 278 9.17 38.01 43.53
CA THR A 278 10.15 38.92 42.90
C THR A 278 9.74 39.36 41.50
N GLY A 279 8.63 38.83 40.97
CA GLY A 279 8.07 39.17 39.68
C GLY A 279 7.08 40.33 39.72
N GLY A 280 6.53 40.65 38.55
CA GLY A 280 5.44 41.60 38.41
C GLY A 280 4.09 41.04 38.86
N LEU A 281 3.14 41.94 39.07
CA LEU A 281 1.76 41.61 39.42
C LEU A 281 0.88 41.66 38.17
N ILE A 282 0.05 40.64 37.98
CA ILE A 282 -0.92 40.60 36.89
C ILE A 282 -1.84 41.83 37.00
N PRO A 283 -1.96 42.67 35.94
CA PRO A 283 -2.88 43.79 35.97
C PRO A 283 -4.32 43.34 36.31
N PRO A 284 -5.04 44.06 37.19
CA PRO A 284 -6.37 43.65 37.64
C PRO A 284 -7.31 43.31 36.48
N GLY A 285 -7.95 42.15 36.55
CA GLY A 285 -8.89 41.67 35.53
C GLY A 285 -8.25 41.15 34.23
N SER A 286 -6.92 41.14 34.12
CA SER A 286 -6.21 40.69 32.91
C SER A 286 -5.71 39.25 32.98
N GLY A 287 -5.95 38.52 34.06
CA GLY A 287 -5.50 37.13 34.20
C GLY A 287 -5.59 36.55 35.61
N ARG A 288 -5.06 35.34 35.80
CA ARG A 288 -4.98 34.64 37.08
C ARG A 288 -3.72 33.78 37.21
N ILE A 289 -3.37 33.46 38.46
CA ILE A 289 -2.34 32.48 38.81
C ILE A 289 -2.99 31.10 38.97
N LEU A 290 -2.38 30.06 38.40
CA LEU A 290 -2.93 28.69 38.36
C LEU A 290 -2.45 27.79 39.51
N ASN A 291 -1.17 27.90 39.90
CA ASN A 291 -0.46 26.99 40.81
C ASN A 291 -0.57 25.51 40.41
N THR A 292 -0.59 25.24 39.11
CA THR A 292 -0.68 23.90 38.54
C THR A 292 -0.36 23.92 37.03
N THR A 293 -0.26 22.74 36.42
CA THR A 293 -0.14 22.55 34.97
C THR A 293 -1.26 23.27 34.23
N ALA A 294 -0.91 24.14 33.28
CA ALA A 294 -1.90 24.72 32.40
C ALA A 294 -2.34 23.70 31.35
N VAL A 295 -3.65 23.58 31.12
CA VAL A 295 -4.23 22.60 30.20
C VAL A 295 -5.05 23.32 29.15
N VAL A 296 -4.58 23.27 27.90
CA VAL A 296 -5.37 23.66 26.73
C VAL A 296 -6.00 22.41 26.15
N THR A 297 -7.31 22.48 25.92
CA THR A 297 -8.07 21.39 25.31
C THR A 297 -8.83 21.96 24.12
N VAL A 298 -8.59 21.42 22.93
CA VAL A 298 -9.11 21.98 21.67
C VAL A 298 -10.06 21.00 21.01
N ASN A 299 -11.25 21.49 20.73
CA ASN A 299 -12.29 20.82 19.95
C ASN A 299 -12.43 21.53 18.59
N GLN A 300 -13.24 21.00 17.68
CA GLN A 300 -13.42 21.58 16.34
C GLN A 300 -13.95 23.03 16.33
N ALA A 301 -14.76 23.43 17.32
CA ALA A 301 -15.42 24.75 17.34
C ALA A 301 -14.97 25.68 18.49
N SER A 302 -14.26 25.15 19.48
CA SER A 302 -13.85 25.90 20.67
C SER A 302 -12.61 25.30 21.31
N TYR A 303 -11.97 26.04 22.20
CA TYR A 303 -10.92 25.52 23.06
C TYR A 303 -11.12 26.03 24.48
N THR A 304 -10.58 25.31 25.46
CA THR A 304 -10.54 25.75 26.84
C THR A 304 -9.11 25.94 27.31
N VAL A 305 -8.85 26.92 28.17
CA VAL A 305 -7.59 27.04 28.92
C VAL A 305 -7.91 26.93 30.42
N ASN A 306 -7.49 25.84 31.06
CA ASN A 306 -7.81 25.53 32.46
C ASN A 306 -9.31 25.70 32.80
N GLY A 307 -10.18 25.27 31.88
CA GLY A 307 -11.64 25.31 32.03
C GLY A 307 -12.33 26.58 31.51
N ASP A 308 -11.59 27.67 31.25
CA ASP A 308 -12.16 28.88 30.66
C ASP A 308 -12.36 28.65 29.15
N GLU A 309 -13.59 28.81 28.67
CA GLU A 309 -13.97 28.51 27.28
C GLU A 309 -13.78 29.70 26.33
N TYR A 310 -13.25 29.40 25.15
CA TYR A 310 -13.02 30.34 24.06
C TYR A 310 -13.59 29.77 22.76
N ILE A 311 -14.40 30.56 22.06
CA ILE A 311 -14.99 30.16 20.77
C ILE A 311 -14.04 30.50 19.64
N LEU A 312 -13.78 29.53 18.77
CA LEU A 312 -12.99 29.76 17.56
C LEU A 312 -13.89 30.45 16.52
N THR A 313 -13.71 31.77 16.39
CA THR A 313 -14.46 32.56 15.40
C THR A 313 -13.63 32.71 14.13
N GLY A 314 -14.05 32.08 13.03
CA GLY A 314 -13.39 32.16 11.73
C GLY A 314 -14.07 31.29 10.68
N VAL A 315 -13.76 31.53 9.40
CA VAL A 315 -14.16 30.64 8.31
C VAL A 315 -12.95 29.77 7.97
N GLN A 316 -13.07 28.47 8.21
CA GLN A 316 -12.12 27.46 7.77
C GLN A 316 -12.69 26.79 6.53
N ARG A 317 -12.03 27.00 5.39
CA ARG A 317 -12.32 26.26 4.16
C ARG A 317 -11.25 25.19 4.03
N ASP A 318 -11.66 23.94 3.96
CA ASP A 318 -10.75 22.79 3.77
C ASP A 318 -11.55 21.67 3.12
N ALA A 319 -11.16 21.22 1.94
CA ALA A 319 -11.68 19.98 1.38
C ALA A 319 -10.57 19.04 0.98
N ALA A 320 -10.62 17.82 1.51
CA ALA A 320 -9.63 16.79 1.22
C ALA A 320 -10.11 15.82 0.16
N CYS A 321 -9.17 15.36 -0.68
CA CYS A 321 -9.32 14.10 -1.38
C CYS A 321 -8.86 12.96 -0.47
N LEU A 322 -9.79 12.09 -0.05
CA LEU A 322 -9.47 11.01 0.89
C LEU A 322 -8.88 9.79 0.17
N GLU A 323 -9.49 9.39 -0.95
CA GLU A 323 -9.06 8.22 -1.71
C GLU A 323 -9.54 8.28 -3.16
N ILE A 324 -8.79 7.65 -4.06
CA ILE A 324 -9.22 7.31 -5.42
C ILE A 324 -9.90 5.94 -5.36
N LEU A 325 -11.15 5.86 -5.80
CA LEU A 325 -11.97 4.64 -5.71
C LEU A 325 -11.93 3.81 -7.00
N SER A 326 -11.88 4.48 -8.16
CA SER A 326 -11.54 3.81 -9.42
C SER A 326 -11.00 4.80 -10.46
N PRO A 327 -10.13 4.32 -11.38
CA PRO A 327 -9.74 2.91 -11.59
C PRO A 327 -8.85 2.33 -10.47
N LEU A 328 -8.90 1.00 -10.30
CA LEU A 328 -8.01 0.22 -9.41
C LEU A 328 -6.60 0.09 -10.03
N ASP A 329 -5.62 -0.36 -9.24
CA ASP A 329 -4.20 -0.44 -9.61
C ASP A 329 -3.93 -1.13 -10.97
N THR A 330 -4.71 -2.16 -11.34
CA THR A 330 -4.59 -2.84 -12.63
C THR A 330 -5.97 -3.07 -13.25
N ILE A 331 -6.11 -2.74 -14.54
CA ILE A 331 -7.30 -3.03 -15.34
C ILE A 331 -6.91 -3.60 -16.72
N THR A 332 -7.88 -4.17 -17.43
CA THR A 332 -7.66 -4.67 -18.80
C THR A 332 -7.82 -3.57 -19.84
N GLU A 333 -7.00 -3.60 -20.89
CA GLU A 333 -7.18 -2.77 -22.09
C GLU A 333 -8.61 -2.85 -22.65
N ALA A 334 -9.07 -1.75 -23.24
CA ALA A 334 -10.43 -1.53 -23.75
C ALA A 334 -11.54 -1.51 -22.68
N SER A 335 -11.21 -1.63 -21.39
CA SER A 335 -12.17 -1.39 -20.31
C SER A 335 -12.73 0.04 -20.37
N ILE A 336 -14.04 0.17 -20.12
CA ILE A 336 -14.72 1.45 -19.98
C ILE A 336 -14.89 1.71 -18.49
N ILE A 337 -14.14 2.68 -17.96
CA ILE A 337 -14.13 3.00 -16.53
C ILE A 337 -14.88 4.30 -16.30
N THR A 338 -15.67 4.36 -15.23
CA THR A 338 -16.20 5.62 -14.70
C THR A 338 -15.34 6.04 -13.52
N PRO A 339 -14.51 7.09 -13.61
CA PRO A 339 -13.67 7.49 -12.50
C PRO A 339 -14.48 8.01 -11.31
N HIS A 340 -13.99 7.74 -10.10
CA HIS A 340 -14.60 8.19 -8.86
C HIS A 340 -13.60 8.30 -7.72
N ALA A 341 -13.85 9.24 -6.81
CA ALA A 341 -13.03 9.52 -5.64
C ALA A 341 -13.90 9.85 -4.43
N ARG A 342 -13.37 9.62 -3.23
CA ARG A 342 -14.00 10.05 -1.98
C ARG A 342 -13.43 11.38 -1.54
N ILE A 343 -14.31 12.34 -1.27
CA ILE A 343 -13.98 13.72 -0.91
C ILE A 343 -14.66 14.05 0.41
N LYS A 344 -14.02 14.86 1.26
CA LYS A 344 -14.58 15.30 2.53
C LYS A 344 -14.37 16.80 2.73
N ASN A 345 -15.39 17.49 3.22
CA ASN A 345 -15.23 18.86 3.72
C ASN A 345 -14.71 18.78 5.16
N LEU A 346 -13.47 19.20 5.36
CA LEU A 346 -12.82 19.29 6.68
C LEU A 346 -12.89 20.72 7.26
N GLY A 347 -13.41 21.67 6.48
CA GLY A 347 -13.68 23.03 6.92
C GLY A 347 -14.90 23.12 7.84
N ASN A 348 -15.18 24.34 8.29
CA ASN A 348 -16.29 24.65 9.19
C ASN A 348 -17.44 25.42 8.51
N THR A 349 -17.35 25.62 7.19
CA THR A 349 -18.41 26.17 6.34
C THR A 349 -18.86 25.17 5.29
N THR A 350 -20.11 25.27 4.86
CA THR A 350 -20.60 24.50 3.70
C THR A 350 -19.88 24.98 2.45
N GLU A 351 -19.21 24.07 1.75
CA GLU A 351 -18.37 24.40 0.61
C GLU A 351 -18.96 23.94 -0.72
N SER A 352 -18.67 24.73 -1.76
CA SER A 352 -18.90 24.37 -3.15
C SER A 352 -17.61 24.62 -3.91
N PHE A 353 -17.06 23.57 -4.49
CA PHE A 353 -15.70 23.60 -5.04
C PHE A 353 -15.57 22.61 -6.19
N ARG A 354 -14.47 22.73 -6.93
CA ARG A 354 -14.18 21.85 -8.06
C ARG A 354 -13.34 20.68 -7.59
N VAL A 355 -13.60 19.50 -8.13
CA VAL A 355 -12.76 18.31 -7.95
C VAL A 355 -12.27 17.93 -9.33
N ARG A 356 -10.95 17.81 -9.49
CA ARG A 356 -10.30 17.44 -10.74
C ARG A 356 -9.77 16.02 -10.66
N PHE A 357 -10.02 15.23 -11.69
CA PHE A 357 -9.49 13.88 -11.80
C PHE A 357 -8.70 13.74 -13.11
N ARG A 358 -7.52 13.13 -13.03
CA ARG A 358 -6.64 12.88 -14.18
C ARG A 358 -6.16 11.44 -14.21
N ILE A 359 -6.04 10.88 -15.42
CA ILE A 359 -5.41 9.59 -15.70
C ILE A 359 -4.37 9.85 -16.80
N GLY A 360 -3.12 10.01 -16.41
CA GLY A 360 -2.05 10.54 -17.26
C GLY A 360 -2.50 11.78 -18.05
N ASP A 361 -2.17 11.82 -19.34
CA ASP A 361 -2.62 12.87 -20.26
C ASP A 361 -3.91 12.51 -21.01
N SER A 362 -4.39 11.26 -20.90
CA SER A 362 -5.53 10.75 -21.67
C SER A 362 -6.89 11.10 -21.06
N TYR A 363 -6.93 11.47 -19.77
CA TYR A 363 -8.14 11.89 -19.07
C TYR A 363 -7.86 13.08 -18.14
N ASN A 364 -8.68 14.11 -18.24
CA ASN A 364 -8.65 15.30 -17.37
C ASN A 364 -10.06 15.87 -17.30
N ARG A 365 -10.76 15.63 -16.18
CA ARG A 365 -12.13 16.10 -15.97
C ARG A 365 -12.26 16.82 -14.65
N ILE A 366 -13.23 17.72 -14.61
CA ILE A 366 -13.56 18.52 -13.44
C ILE A 366 -15.04 18.30 -13.16
N GLN A 367 -15.36 17.90 -11.93
CA GLN A 367 -16.72 17.86 -11.43
C GLN A 367 -16.89 18.98 -10.40
N THR A 368 -18.00 19.72 -10.47
CA THR A 368 -18.31 20.71 -9.43
C THR A 368 -19.16 20.07 -8.35
N ILE A 369 -18.76 20.27 -7.10
CA ILE A 369 -19.49 19.87 -5.91
C ILE A 369 -20.21 21.10 -5.36
N SER A 370 -21.47 20.91 -4.98
CA SER A 370 -22.31 21.97 -4.42
C SER A 370 -22.80 21.56 -3.04
N GLY A 371 -22.58 22.43 -2.06
CA GLY A 371 -23.25 22.34 -0.77
C GLY A 371 -22.77 21.21 0.15
N LEU A 372 -21.50 20.81 0.08
CA LEU A 372 -20.96 19.78 0.98
C LEU A 372 -20.82 20.39 2.38
N ALA A 373 -21.59 19.91 3.36
CA ALA A 373 -21.59 20.48 4.70
C ALA A 373 -20.27 20.16 5.46
N PRO A 374 -19.92 20.95 6.49
CA PRO A 374 -18.77 20.67 7.36
C PRO A 374 -18.77 19.24 7.89
N GLY A 375 -17.64 18.53 7.78
CA GLY A 375 -17.50 17.15 8.24
C GLY A 375 -18.10 16.08 7.32
N ASP A 376 -18.93 16.46 6.35
CA ASP A 376 -19.56 15.51 5.44
C ASP A 376 -18.58 14.96 4.40
N THR A 377 -18.83 13.70 4.03
CA THR A 377 -18.06 12.96 3.02
C THR A 377 -18.97 12.59 1.87
N MET A 378 -18.44 12.65 0.64
CA MET A 378 -19.17 12.24 -0.55
C MET A 378 -18.28 11.47 -1.53
N THR A 379 -18.92 10.61 -2.33
CA THR A 379 -18.29 10.01 -3.51
C THR A 379 -18.58 10.88 -4.72
N VAL A 380 -17.53 11.38 -5.36
CA VAL A 380 -17.61 12.12 -6.61
C VAL A 380 -17.48 11.14 -7.75
N VAL A 381 -18.54 11.01 -8.55
CA VAL A 381 -18.56 10.20 -9.78
C VAL A 381 -18.43 11.16 -10.96
N PHE A 382 -17.44 10.92 -11.82
CA PHE A 382 -17.21 11.78 -12.99
C PHE A 382 -18.11 11.34 -14.14
N ASP A 383 -18.75 12.30 -14.78
CA ASP A 383 -19.77 12.10 -15.82
C ASP A 383 -19.25 11.51 -17.14
N THR A 384 -17.92 11.53 -17.34
CA THR A 384 -17.27 11.08 -18.55
C THR A 384 -16.57 9.76 -18.28
N MET A 385 -16.95 8.73 -19.03
CA MET A 385 -16.23 7.45 -19.01
C MET A 385 -14.85 7.60 -19.66
N TRP A 386 -13.88 6.86 -19.13
CA TRP A 386 -12.54 6.75 -19.69
C TRP A 386 -12.36 5.41 -20.39
N TYR A 387 -11.83 5.44 -21.61
CA TYR A 387 -11.51 4.26 -22.38
C TYR A 387 -10.04 3.88 -22.14
N ALA A 388 -9.82 2.72 -21.52
CA ALA A 388 -8.50 2.28 -21.09
C ALA A 388 -7.65 1.84 -22.29
N MET A 389 -6.64 2.64 -22.62
CA MET A 389 -5.60 2.24 -23.57
C MET A 389 -4.42 1.66 -22.81
N ARG A 390 -3.71 0.71 -23.43
CA ARG A 390 -2.54 0.06 -22.86
C ARG A 390 -1.49 1.06 -22.37
N GLY A 391 -0.96 0.83 -21.16
CA GLY A 391 0.12 1.65 -20.61
C GLY A 391 0.07 1.81 -19.09
N ASN A 392 1.04 2.56 -18.56
CA ASN A 392 1.11 2.94 -17.16
C ASN A 392 0.72 4.41 -17.00
N TYR A 393 -0.20 4.70 -16.09
CA TYR A 393 -0.76 6.02 -15.88
C TYR A 393 -0.59 6.45 -14.43
N LEU A 394 -0.18 7.71 -14.25
CA LEU A 394 -0.36 8.40 -12.98
C LEU A 394 -1.83 8.81 -12.85
N VAL A 395 -2.50 8.34 -11.81
CA VAL A 395 -3.87 8.75 -11.49
C VAL A 395 -3.80 9.81 -10.41
N THR A 396 -4.49 10.93 -10.59
CA THR A 396 -4.57 11.97 -9.55
C THR A 396 -5.99 12.48 -9.40
N CYS A 397 -6.39 12.72 -8.16
CA CYS A 397 -7.62 13.43 -7.83
C CYS A 397 -7.25 14.59 -6.91
N SER A 398 -7.75 15.78 -7.20
CA SER A 398 -7.50 16.96 -6.38
C SER A 398 -8.76 17.79 -6.15
N THR A 399 -8.93 18.31 -4.94
CA THR A 399 -9.89 19.36 -4.62
C THR A 399 -9.32 20.73 -5.00
N GLU A 400 -10.18 21.69 -5.32
CA GLU A 400 -9.81 23.07 -5.63
C GLU A 400 -10.74 24.03 -4.87
N VAL A 401 -10.47 24.24 -3.57
CA VAL A 401 -11.20 25.18 -2.71
C VAL A 401 -10.47 26.52 -2.66
N TYR A 402 -11.18 27.62 -2.88
CA TYR A 402 -10.58 28.96 -2.76
C TYR A 402 -10.35 29.32 -1.29
N GLY A 403 -9.12 29.67 -0.95
CA GLY A 403 -8.75 29.95 0.44
C GLY A 403 -8.69 28.71 1.32
N ASP A 404 -8.41 27.54 0.72
CA ASP A 404 -8.17 26.31 1.45
C ASP A 404 -7.06 26.50 2.50
N THR A 405 -7.31 25.99 3.70
CA THR A 405 -6.43 26.14 4.86
C THR A 405 -5.42 24.99 4.99
N SER A 406 -5.56 23.90 4.22
CA SER A 406 -4.73 22.70 4.33
C SER A 406 -4.40 22.07 2.97
N SER A 407 -3.47 22.67 2.21
CA SER A 407 -3.13 22.16 0.87
C SER A 407 -2.48 20.77 0.81
N LEU A 408 -2.15 20.16 1.96
CA LEU A 408 -1.51 18.84 2.03
C LEU A 408 -2.50 17.70 1.77
N ASN A 409 -3.79 17.91 2.04
CA ASN A 409 -4.83 16.90 1.90
C ASN A 409 -5.63 17.03 0.57
N ASP A 410 -5.34 18.06 -0.23
CA ASP A 410 -6.08 18.36 -1.45
C ASP A 410 -5.98 17.26 -2.49
N LYS A 411 -4.84 16.54 -2.55
CA LYS A 411 -4.48 15.68 -3.67
C LYS A 411 -4.16 14.26 -3.26
N GLN A 412 -4.83 13.31 -3.89
CA GLN A 412 -4.45 11.90 -3.91
C GLN A 412 -3.80 11.53 -5.23
N THR A 413 -2.86 10.58 -5.16
CA THR A 413 -2.14 10.06 -6.31
C THR A 413 -2.08 8.54 -6.24
N GLY A 414 -2.34 7.86 -7.36
CA GLY A 414 -2.22 6.42 -7.53
C GLY A 414 -1.46 6.07 -8.82
N GLN A 415 -1.05 4.82 -8.94
CA GLN A 415 -0.50 4.25 -10.17
C GLN A 415 -1.52 3.29 -10.76
N LEU A 416 -1.68 3.33 -12.08
CA LEU A 416 -2.58 2.46 -12.82
C LEU A 416 -1.82 1.78 -13.95
N THR A 417 -1.95 0.46 -14.04
CA THR A 417 -1.50 -0.33 -15.19
C THR A 417 -2.71 -0.81 -15.99
N VAL A 418 -2.76 -0.43 -17.27
CA VAL A 418 -3.70 -0.99 -18.24
C VAL A 418 -3.00 -2.10 -19.01
N ALA A 419 -3.37 -3.35 -18.72
CA ALA A 419 -2.73 -4.54 -19.22
C ALA A 419 -3.50 -5.18 -20.37
N PHE A 420 -2.75 -5.76 -21.31
CA PHE A 420 -3.28 -6.60 -22.39
C PHE A 420 -3.12 -8.08 -22.04
N TYR A 421 -4.18 -8.86 -22.27
CA TYR A 421 -4.23 -10.29 -22.06
C TYR A 421 -4.73 -11.02 -23.31
N ASP A 422 -3.98 -12.04 -23.74
CA ASP A 422 -4.29 -12.93 -24.88
C ASP A 422 -3.64 -14.30 -24.68
N SER A 423 -4.38 -15.37 -24.91
CA SER A 423 -3.86 -16.74 -24.83
C SER A 423 -4.36 -17.56 -26.02
N GLU A 424 -3.44 -18.15 -26.76
CA GLU A 424 -3.71 -18.80 -28.04
C GLU A 424 -3.52 -20.33 -27.94
N VAL A 425 -4.42 -21.10 -28.58
CA VAL A 425 -4.15 -22.51 -28.90
C VAL A 425 -3.44 -22.56 -30.25
N GLN A 426 -2.13 -22.82 -30.26
CA GLN A 426 -1.34 -22.82 -31.50
C GLN A 426 -1.49 -24.11 -32.30
N ASN A 427 -1.47 -25.26 -31.61
CA ASN A 427 -1.50 -26.55 -32.29
C ASN A 427 -1.99 -27.68 -31.37
N ILE A 428 -2.57 -28.72 -31.96
CA ILE A 428 -2.85 -30.00 -31.30
C ILE A 428 -1.82 -31.00 -31.83
N LEU A 429 -0.94 -31.47 -30.94
CA LEU A 429 0.11 -32.43 -31.29
C LEU A 429 -0.40 -33.87 -31.27
N GLU A 430 -1.26 -34.21 -30.32
CA GLU A 430 -1.89 -35.53 -30.19
C GLU A 430 -3.35 -35.36 -29.72
N PRO A 431 -4.33 -36.04 -30.35
CA PRO A 431 -4.19 -36.92 -31.51
C PRO A 431 -3.85 -36.15 -32.80
N VAL A 432 -2.97 -36.73 -33.61
CA VAL A 432 -2.48 -36.14 -34.85
C VAL A 432 -3.59 -36.13 -35.89
N SER A 433 -3.83 -34.97 -36.52
CA SER A 433 -4.85 -34.82 -37.55
C SER A 433 -4.59 -35.75 -38.75
N GLY A 434 -5.62 -36.47 -39.20
CA GLY A 434 -5.57 -37.42 -40.32
C GLY A 434 -5.02 -38.80 -39.98
N VAL A 435 -4.56 -39.04 -38.75
CA VAL A 435 -4.01 -40.34 -38.34
C VAL A 435 -5.12 -41.32 -37.97
N ILE A 436 -4.89 -42.60 -38.30
CA ILE A 436 -5.71 -43.73 -37.90
C ILE A 436 -5.10 -44.36 -36.65
N TYR A 437 -5.91 -44.48 -35.60
CA TYR A 437 -5.62 -45.21 -34.38
C TYR A 437 -6.44 -46.50 -34.33
N TYR A 438 -5.97 -47.50 -33.59
CA TYR A 438 -6.65 -48.77 -33.45
C TYR A 438 -7.12 -49.01 -32.01
N TYR A 439 -8.03 -49.96 -31.85
CA TYR A 439 -8.47 -50.38 -30.52
C TYR A 439 -7.30 -50.69 -29.60
N TYR A 440 -7.41 -50.25 -28.34
CA TYR A 440 -6.41 -50.40 -27.30
C TYR A 440 -5.11 -49.60 -27.48
N ASP A 441 -4.97 -48.78 -28.53
CA ASP A 441 -3.92 -47.76 -28.57
C ASP A 441 -4.09 -46.79 -27.40
N THR A 442 -2.98 -46.37 -26.81
CA THR A 442 -2.94 -45.27 -25.84
C THR A 442 -2.69 -43.96 -26.58
N ILE A 443 -3.55 -42.97 -26.38
CA ILE A 443 -3.34 -41.59 -26.80
C ILE A 443 -2.94 -40.78 -25.58
N THR A 444 -1.90 -39.96 -25.70
CA THR A 444 -1.51 -38.95 -24.71
C THR A 444 -1.80 -37.58 -25.30
N PRO A 445 -3.00 -37.01 -25.05
CA PRO A 445 -3.38 -35.78 -25.71
C PRO A 445 -2.42 -34.64 -25.33
N THR A 446 -2.00 -33.88 -26.33
CA THR A 446 -0.96 -32.87 -26.18
C THR A 446 -1.27 -31.67 -27.07
N ALA A 447 -1.17 -30.47 -26.52
CA ALA A 447 -1.40 -29.22 -27.24
C ALA A 447 -0.31 -28.18 -26.96
N ILE A 448 -0.09 -27.28 -27.91
CA ILE A 448 0.79 -26.12 -27.77
C ILE A 448 -0.07 -24.89 -27.50
N ILE A 449 0.18 -24.23 -26.37
CA ILE A 449 -0.49 -22.99 -25.95
C ILE A 449 0.55 -21.87 -25.94
N LYS A 450 0.21 -20.68 -26.43
CA LYS A 450 1.07 -19.50 -26.37
C LYS A 450 0.41 -18.39 -25.57
N ASP A 451 1.14 -17.82 -24.63
CA ASP A 451 0.68 -16.63 -23.90
C ASP A 451 1.23 -15.37 -24.56
N ASN A 452 0.34 -14.55 -25.14
CA ASN A 452 0.68 -13.29 -25.82
C ASN A 452 0.48 -12.08 -24.88
N SER A 453 0.21 -12.30 -23.60
CA SER A 453 -0.05 -11.24 -22.61
C SER A 453 1.23 -10.50 -22.20
N GLU A 454 1.09 -9.34 -21.55
CA GLU A 454 2.21 -8.64 -20.89
C GLU A 454 2.52 -9.14 -19.49
N TYR A 455 1.54 -9.73 -18.82
CA TYR A 455 1.63 -10.18 -17.44
C TYR A 455 1.14 -11.62 -17.31
N SER A 456 1.78 -12.38 -16.42
CA SER A 456 1.36 -13.73 -16.05
C SER A 456 -0.03 -13.72 -15.41
N TYR A 457 -0.88 -14.66 -15.82
CA TYR A 457 -2.21 -14.84 -15.23
C TYR A 457 -2.66 -16.30 -15.37
N PRO A 458 -3.54 -16.79 -14.48
CA PRO A 458 -4.12 -18.13 -14.61
C PRO A 458 -4.91 -18.30 -15.91
N THR A 459 -4.65 -19.40 -16.61
CA THR A 459 -5.25 -19.76 -17.88
C THR A 459 -5.77 -21.20 -17.79
N SER A 460 -7.03 -21.42 -18.13
CA SER A 460 -7.66 -22.74 -18.17
C SER A 460 -7.55 -23.32 -19.57
N VAL A 461 -7.00 -24.52 -19.70
CA VAL A 461 -6.90 -25.25 -20.98
C VAL A 461 -7.76 -26.49 -20.88
N LYS A 462 -8.65 -26.69 -21.85
CA LYS A 462 -9.59 -27.81 -21.91
C LYS A 462 -9.44 -28.56 -23.22
N ILE A 463 -9.62 -29.86 -23.17
CA ILE A 463 -9.56 -30.73 -24.34
C ILE A 463 -10.72 -31.73 -24.31
N PHE A 464 -11.28 -32.05 -25.47
CA PHE A 464 -12.13 -33.22 -25.62
C PHE A 464 -12.04 -33.84 -27.01
N SER A 465 -12.31 -35.14 -27.08
CA SER A 465 -12.45 -35.90 -28.33
C SER A 465 -13.88 -36.39 -28.47
N GLN A 466 -14.58 -35.90 -29.50
CA GLN A 466 -16.00 -36.19 -29.77
C GLN A 466 -16.16 -36.83 -31.14
N LEU A 467 -17.04 -37.82 -31.27
CA LEU A 467 -17.35 -38.41 -32.56
C LEU A 467 -17.93 -37.34 -33.50
N ARG A 468 -17.51 -37.33 -34.77
CA ARG A 468 -17.86 -36.26 -35.73
C ARG A 468 -19.36 -36.16 -36.01
N ASN A 469 -20.08 -37.28 -35.94
CA ASN A 469 -21.48 -37.38 -36.38
C ASN A 469 -22.48 -37.52 -35.23
N ASN A 470 -22.04 -37.56 -33.97
CA ASN A 470 -22.93 -37.58 -32.80
C ASN A 470 -22.27 -36.85 -31.60
N SER A 471 -22.96 -36.70 -30.48
CA SER A 471 -22.41 -36.03 -29.29
C SER A 471 -21.63 -36.95 -28.36
N GLN A 472 -21.20 -38.14 -28.82
CA GLN A 472 -20.44 -39.08 -28.01
C GLN A 472 -19.02 -38.56 -27.79
N ILE A 473 -18.68 -38.32 -26.52
CA ILE A 473 -17.35 -37.94 -26.08
C ILE A 473 -16.64 -39.20 -25.60
N ILE A 474 -15.43 -39.44 -26.10
CA ILE A 474 -14.58 -40.57 -25.67
C ILE A 474 -13.44 -40.13 -24.76
N TYR A 475 -13.17 -38.82 -24.71
CA TYR A 475 -12.15 -38.25 -23.85
C TYR A 475 -12.47 -36.79 -23.53
N GLN A 476 -12.22 -36.38 -22.28
CA GLN A 476 -12.22 -35.00 -21.85
C GLN A 476 -11.22 -34.82 -20.70
N ASP A 477 -10.49 -33.70 -20.69
CA ASP A 477 -9.58 -33.33 -19.61
C ASP A 477 -9.44 -31.80 -19.55
N SER A 478 -8.94 -31.29 -18.43
CA SER A 478 -8.68 -29.86 -18.25
C SER A 478 -7.55 -29.62 -17.27
N THR A 479 -6.81 -28.52 -17.45
CA THR A 479 -5.77 -28.08 -16.53
C THR A 479 -5.77 -26.56 -16.39
N GLU A 480 -5.32 -26.06 -15.24
CA GLU A 480 -5.07 -24.64 -15.01
C GLU A 480 -3.57 -24.39 -14.93
N ARG A 481 -3.10 -23.36 -15.62
CA ARG A 481 -1.68 -23.00 -15.64
C ARG A 481 -1.49 -21.49 -15.63
N THR A 482 -0.43 -21.04 -15.00
CA THR A 482 0.05 -19.66 -15.09
C THR A 482 1.25 -19.65 -16.01
N SER A 483 1.05 -19.16 -17.24
CA SER A 483 2.10 -19.02 -18.24
C SER A 483 2.89 -17.73 -18.04
N ILE A 484 4.15 -17.74 -18.49
CA ILE A 484 4.97 -16.54 -18.54
C ILE A 484 4.68 -15.84 -19.89
N PRO A 485 4.39 -14.52 -19.90
CA PRO A 485 4.31 -13.69 -21.10
C PRO A 485 5.33 -14.05 -22.19
N GLY A 486 4.85 -14.24 -23.43
CA GLY A 486 5.66 -14.53 -24.61
C GLY A 486 6.18 -15.97 -24.70
N THR A 487 5.90 -16.84 -23.73
CA THR A 487 6.33 -18.25 -23.77
C THR A 487 5.33 -19.15 -24.48
N ILE A 488 5.87 -20.23 -25.05
CA ILE A 488 5.10 -21.33 -25.62
C ILE A 488 5.13 -22.46 -24.59
N ASP A 489 3.97 -22.91 -24.14
CA ASP A 489 3.82 -24.04 -23.22
C ASP A 489 3.31 -25.28 -23.98
N THR A 490 3.85 -26.45 -23.63
CA THR A 490 3.35 -27.73 -24.11
C THR A 490 2.49 -28.34 -23.01
N VAL A 491 1.19 -28.39 -23.24
CA VAL A 491 0.22 -28.96 -22.30
C VAL A 491 0.03 -30.43 -22.64
N ILE A 492 0.45 -31.29 -21.71
CA ILE A 492 0.29 -32.74 -21.79
C ILE A 492 -0.85 -33.11 -20.84
N PHE A 493 -1.89 -33.76 -21.36
CA PHE A 493 -3.05 -34.20 -20.61
C PHE A 493 -2.94 -35.68 -20.19
N THR A 494 -3.87 -36.13 -19.35
CA THR A 494 -3.89 -37.51 -18.86
C THR A 494 -4.07 -38.49 -20.02
N PRO A 495 -3.17 -39.48 -20.24
CA PRO A 495 -3.33 -40.46 -21.30
C PRO A 495 -4.61 -41.29 -21.15
N TYR A 496 -5.21 -41.69 -22.26
CA TYR A 496 -6.35 -42.60 -22.28
C TYR A 496 -6.15 -43.72 -23.31
N GLN A 497 -6.81 -44.85 -23.07
CA GLN A 497 -6.78 -46.00 -23.97
C GLN A 497 -8.08 -46.08 -24.77
N ILE A 498 -7.98 -46.34 -26.07
CA ILE A 498 -9.13 -46.47 -26.98
C ILE A 498 -9.91 -47.75 -26.65
N ALA A 499 -11.23 -47.63 -26.47
CA ALA A 499 -12.09 -48.78 -26.22
C ALA A 499 -12.50 -49.49 -27.53
N SER A 500 -12.92 -50.75 -27.41
CA SER A 500 -13.34 -51.58 -28.55
C SER A 500 -14.67 -51.19 -29.19
N ASN A 501 -15.36 -50.19 -28.64
CA ASN A 501 -16.62 -49.64 -29.13
C ASN A 501 -16.52 -48.18 -29.61
N ASP A 502 -15.30 -47.66 -29.74
CA ASP A 502 -15.02 -46.27 -30.16
C ASP A 502 -14.66 -46.18 -31.66
N GLU A 503 -15.21 -47.04 -32.51
CA GLU A 503 -14.94 -46.97 -33.96
C GLU A 503 -15.63 -45.77 -34.61
N GLY A 504 -14.87 -45.00 -35.39
CA GLY A 504 -15.39 -43.85 -36.14
C GLY A 504 -14.38 -42.72 -36.30
N THR A 505 -14.85 -41.61 -36.87
CA THR A 505 -14.06 -40.38 -37.03
C THR A 505 -14.39 -39.41 -35.91
N TYR A 506 -13.37 -38.88 -35.24
CA TYR A 506 -13.47 -38.01 -34.07
C TYR A 506 -12.85 -36.64 -34.35
N LEU A 507 -13.42 -35.62 -33.74
CA LEU A 507 -12.87 -34.28 -33.64
C LEU A 507 -12.26 -34.12 -32.24
N CYS A 508 -10.94 -33.95 -32.18
CA CYS A 508 -10.28 -33.52 -30.95
C CYS A 508 -10.21 -32.00 -30.96
N SER A 509 -10.67 -31.39 -29.89
CA SER A 509 -10.89 -29.97 -29.83
C SER A 509 -10.26 -29.44 -28.55
N VAL A 510 -9.51 -28.34 -28.64
CA VAL A 510 -8.79 -27.72 -27.52
C VAL A 510 -9.20 -26.27 -27.42
N TRP A 511 -9.56 -25.86 -26.20
CA TRP A 511 -9.85 -24.47 -25.86
C TRP A 511 -8.91 -23.97 -24.80
N VAL A 512 -8.58 -22.70 -24.92
CA VAL A 512 -8.01 -21.92 -23.84
C VAL A 512 -9.03 -20.88 -23.39
N ARG A 513 -9.18 -20.73 -22.07
CA ARG A 513 -10.05 -19.74 -21.45
C ARG A 513 -9.25 -18.99 -20.41
N ARG A 514 -9.26 -17.68 -20.54
CA ARG A 514 -8.67 -16.74 -19.59
C ARG A 514 -9.67 -15.61 -19.35
N ASP A 515 -9.75 -15.16 -18.11
CA ASP A 515 -10.56 -13.99 -17.80
C ASP A 515 -9.90 -12.74 -18.42
N ASN A 516 -10.71 -11.89 -19.04
CA ASN A 516 -10.29 -10.67 -19.72
C ASN A 516 -9.37 -10.87 -20.95
N ASP A 517 -9.43 -12.04 -21.59
CA ASP A 517 -8.82 -12.29 -22.90
C ASP A 517 -9.49 -11.44 -23.99
N LEU A 518 -8.69 -10.66 -24.73
CA LEU A 518 -9.18 -9.72 -25.73
C LEU A 518 -9.28 -10.31 -27.14
N ILE A 519 -8.59 -11.42 -27.42
CA ILE A 519 -8.60 -12.07 -28.72
C ILE A 519 -9.21 -13.46 -28.53
N LEU A 520 -10.48 -13.65 -28.90
CA LEU A 520 -11.17 -14.92 -28.63
C LEU A 520 -11.12 -15.91 -29.80
N ASN A 521 -10.71 -15.46 -30.99
CA ASN A 521 -10.77 -16.28 -32.21
C ASN A 521 -9.57 -17.23 -32.36
N ASN A 522 -8.49 -17.01 -31.63
CA ASN A 522 -7.30 -17.86 -31.53
C ASN A 522 -7.36 -18.81 -30.31
N ASN A 523 -8.45 -18.78 -29.55
CA ASN A 523 -8.61 -19.57 -28.32
C ASN A 523 -9.02 -21.02 -28.57
N TYR A 524 -9.12 -21.44 -29.83
CA TYR A 524 -9.72 -22.69 -30.20
C TYR A 524 -9.01 -23.34 -31.40
N GLN A 525 -8.74 -24.64 -31.28
CA GLN A 525 -8.25 -25.47 -32.38
C GLN A 525 -8.97 -26.81 -32.42
N VAL A 526 -9.00 -27.43 -33.60
CA VAL A 526 -9.57 -28.76 -33.84
C VAL A 526 -8.63 -29.59 -34.69
N SER A 527 -8.40 -30.84 -34.29
CA SER A 527 -7.81 -31.90 -35.10
C SER A 527 -8.86 -32.98 -35.37
N GLN A 528 -8.72 -33.73 -36.47
CA GLN A 528 -9.60 -34.84 -36.79
C GLN A 528 -8.80 -36.13 -36.88
N PHE A 529 -9.23 -37.21 -36.22
CA PHE A 529 -8.58 -38.52 -36.29
C PHE A 529 -9.61 -39.62 -36.46
N THR A 530 -9.18 -40.82 -36.86
CA THR A 530 -10.08 -41.96 -37.07
C THR A 530 -9.65 -43.13 -36.19
N ILE A 531 -10.61 -43.82 -35.60
CA ILE A 531 -10.40 -45.06 -34.86
C ILE A 531 -11.01 -46.21 -35.68
N LEU A 532 -10.25 -47.27 -35.93
CA LEU A 532 -10.73 -48.45 -36.66
C LEU A 532 -10.59 -49.74 -35.84
N ASN A 533 -11.51 -50.67 -36.08
CA ASN A 533 -11.34 -52.05 -35.64
C ASN A 533 -10.23 -52.72 -36.46
N PRO A 534 -9.16 -53.24 -35.84
CA PRO A 534 -8.14 -53.99 -36.57
C PRO A 534 -8.67 -55.25 -37.27
N ASN A 535 -9.86 -55.76 -36.91
CA ASN A 535 -10.49 -56.94 -37.50
C ASN A 535 -11.39 -56.65 -38.72
N HIS A 536 -11.75 -55.40 -39.01
CA HIS A 536 -12.62 -55.03 -40.15
C HIS A 536 -11.93 -55.05 -41.53
N ILE A 537 -10.68 -55.51 -41.62
CA ILE A 537 -9.93 -55.69 -42.89
C ILE A 537 -9.95 -57.17 -43.33
N SER A 538 -11.08 -57.87 -43.15
CA SER A 538 -11.20 -59.28 -43.52
C SER A 538 -12.47 -59.60 -44.30
N GLU A 539 -12.37 -59.64 -45.62
CA GLU A 539 -13.18 -60.54 -46.45
C GLU A 539 -12.48 -60.79 -47.80
N GLU A 540 -12.78 -61.96 -48.38
CA GLU A 540 -12.22 -62.60 -49.58
C GLU A 540 -10.92 -63.41 -49.43
N LEU A 541 -11.07 -64.74 -49.42
CA LEU A 541 -10.47 -65.65 -50.42
C LEU A 541 -10.88 -67.11 -50.13
N SER A 542 -11.62 -67.71 -51.07
CA SER A 542 -11.93 -69.15 -51.12
C SER A 542 -11.09 -69.89 -52.17
N SER A 543 -10.70 -71.12 -51.81
CA SER A 543 -10.30 -72.30 -52.62
C SER A 543 -8.99 -72.31 -53.43
N LEU A 544 -8.03 -73.19 -53.05
CA LEU A 544 -7.62 -74.44 -53.75
C LEU A 544 -6.24 -74.98 -53.26
N ASN A 545 -6.14 -76.31 -53.19
CA ASN A 545 -5.02 -77.15 -52.74
C ASN A 545 -3.93 -77.34 -53.81
N ASP A 546 -2.65 -77.50 -53.45
CA ASP A 546 -1.98 -78.83 -53.35
C ASP A 546 -0.45 -78.76 -53.06
N ASN A 547 0.03 -79.80 -52.35
CA ASN A 547 1.41 -80.31 -52.26
C ASN A 547 2.41 -79.78 -51.19
N ASN A 548 2.18 -80.25 -49.95
CA ASN A 548 3.08 -81.11 -49.14
C ASN A 548 4.39 -80.59 -48.50
N GLN A 549 4.31 -79.57 -47.61
CA GLN A 549 5.16 -79.42 -46.40
C GLN A 549 4.40 -78.60 -45.32
N THR A 550 4.35 -79.07 -44.06
CA THR A 550 3.43 -78.56 -43.03
C THR A 550 4.05 -77.56 -42.04
N TYR A 551 3.72 -76.26 -42.17
CA TYR A 551 3.97 -75.21 -41.15
C TYR A 551 2.63 -74.84 -40.46
N ARG A 552 2.63 -74.51 -39.15
CA ARG A 552 1.39 -74.26 -38.38
C ARG A 552 0.89 -72.81 -38.46
N THR A 553 1.80 -71.83 -38.37
CA THR A 553 1.46 -70.40 -38.38
C THR A 553 2.63 -69.56 -38.92
N VAL A 554 2.30 -68.45 -39.58
CA VAL A 554 3.26 -67.38 -39.91
C VAL A 554 2.77 -66.07 -39.31
N ASP A 555 3.55 -65.48 -38.42
CA ASP A 555 3.27 -64.16 -37.87
C ASP A 555 3.92 -63.09 -38.74
N ILE A 556 3.11 -62.18 -39.28
CA ILE A 556 3.55 -61.00 -40.02
C ILE A 556 3.38 -59.78 -39.13
N LYS A 557 4.49 -59.07 -38.88
CA LYS A 557 4.51 -57.80 -38.16
C LYS A 557 4.94 -56.68 -39.10
N LEU A 558 4.17 -55.61 -39.15
CA LEU A 558 4.45 -54.44 -39.97
C LEU A 558 4.84 -53.26 -39.08
N PHE A 559 5.94 -52.59 -39.40
CA PHE A 559 6.43 -51.43 -38.66
C PHE A 559 6.55 -50.21 -39.56
N ASN A 560 6.32 -49.02 -39.01
CA ASN A 560 6.62 -47.76 -39.70
C ASN A 560 8.13 -47.48 -39.71
N ALA A 561 8.54 -46.42 -40.42
CA ALA A 561 9.94 -46.00 -40.52
C ALA A 561 10.59 -45.62 -39.17
N ALA A 562 9.78 -45.27 -38.15
CA ALA A 562 10.23 -44.98 -36.79
C ALA A 562 10.29 -46.23 -35.89
N GLY A 563 10.02 -47.43 -36.42
CA GLY A 563 10.09 -48.69 -35.68
C GLY A 563 8.85 -49.01 -34.83
N ARG A 564 7.77 -48.23 -34.93
CA ARG A 564 6.49 -48.51 -34.25
C ARG A 564 5.74 -49.62 -34.97
N LEU A 565 5.29 -50.63 -34.23
CA LEU A 565 4.46 -51.72 -34.74
C LEU A 565 3.10 -51.14 -35.18
N LEU A 566 2.79 -51.26 -36.46
CA LEU A 566 1.54 -50.78 -37.05
C LEU A 566 0.49 -51.89 -37.17
N HIS A 567 0.93 -53.13 -37.36
CA HIS A 567 0.02 -54.25 -37.61
C HIS A 567 0.67 -55.58 -37.25
N THR A 568 -0.11 -56.53 -36.72
CA THR A 568 0.29 -57.93 -36.58
C THR A 568 -0.81 -58.83 -37.14
N ARG A 569 -0.43 -59.77 -38.01
CA ARG A 569 -1.36 -60.75 -38.58
C ARG A 569 -0.75 -62.14 -38.52
N THR A 570 -1.42 -63.05 -37.84
CA THR A 570 -1.10 -64.48 -37.86
C THR A 570 -1.87 -65.13 -38.99
N ILE A 571 -1.16 -65.79 -39.89
CA ILE A 571 -1.76 -66.53 -41.01
C ILE A 571 -1.53 -68.01 -40.78
N TYR A 572 -2.60 -68.79 -40.87
CA TYR A 572 -2.55 -70.25 -40.85
C TYR A 572 -2.37 -70.74 -42.28
N ASN A 573 -1.16 -71.17 -42.68
CA ASN A 573 -0.98 -71.77 -44.00
C ASN A 573 0.23 -72.72 -44.10
N GLN A 574 0.09 -73.71 -45.00
CA GLN A 574 1.16 -74.60 -45.50
C GLN A 574 1.58 -74.18 -46.94
N PRO A 575 2.70 -74.67 -47.48
CA PRO A 575 4.04 -74.08 -47.41
C PRO A 575 4.35 -72.91 -48.39
N ALA A 576 5.26 -72.05 -47.90
CA ALA A 576 6.42 -71.47 -48.58
C ALA A 576 6.33 -70.37 -49.67
N ARG A 577 5.19 -69.74 -49.95
CA ARG A 577 5.19 -68.38 -50.52
C ARG A 577 4.09 -67.52 -49.91
N ILE A 578 4.45 -66.30 -49.49
CA ILE A 578 3.46 -65.28 -49.16
C ILE A 578 2.72 -64.98 -50.46
N ASN A 579 1.45 -65.35 -50.54
CA ASN A 579 0.59 -64.98 -51.65
C ASN A 579 0.42 -63.45 -51.62
N TYR A 580 0.75 -62.74 -52.70
CA TYR A 580 0.58 -61.29 -52.73
C TYR A 580 -0.89 -60.88 -52.55
N ASN A 581 -1.85 -61.74 -52.92
CA ASN A 581 -3.27 -61.49 -52.67
C ASN A 581 -3.63 -61.52 -51.17
N SER A 582 -2.88 -62.25 -50.32
CA SER A 582 -3.09 -62.21 -48.86
C SER A 582 -2.43 -60.99 -48.20
N LEU A 583 -1.72 -60.18 -48.98
CA LEU A 583 -1.15 -58.89 -48.60
C LEU A 583 -1.92 -57.70 -49.19
N ASN A 584 -3.08 -57.90 -49.83
CA ASN A 584 -3.85 -56.81 -50.43
C ASN A 584 -4.21 -55.68 -49.44
N TRP A 585 -4.28 -55.98 -48.15
CA TRP A 585 -4.44 -54.98 -47.09
C TRP A 585 -3.30 -53.94 -47.03
N ILE A 586 -2.10 -54.28 -47.52
CA ILE A 586 -0.97 -53.34 -47.62
C ILE A 586 -1.27 -52.23 -48.62
N ASN A 587 -2.09 -52.47 -49.63
CA ASN A 587 -2.45 -51.45 -50.62
C ASN A 587 -3.33 -50.33 -50.03
N ASN A 588 -3.91 -50.54 -48.84
CA ASN A 588 -4.67 -49.52 -48.11
C ASN A 588 -3.79 -48.71 -47.15
N LEU A 589 -2.48 -49.00 -47.07
CA LEU A 589 -1.56 -48.21 -46.27
C LEU A 589 -1.12 -46.96 -47.04
N PRO A 590 -0.95 -45.81 -46.35
CA PRO A 590 -0.48 -44.60 -47.00
C PRO A 590 0.94 -44.79 -47.60
N PRO A 591 1.31 -44.02 -48.64
CA PRO A 591 2.62 -44.12 -49.25
C PRO A 591 3.75 -43.95 -48.23
N GLY A 592 4.76 -44.80 -48.28
CA GLY A 592 5.82 -44.80 -47.28
C GLY A 592 6.71 -46.03 -47.29
N ILE A 593 7.74 -46.00 -46.43
CA ILE A 593 8.66 -47.11 -46.20
C ILE A 593 8.22 -47.89 -44.98
N TYR A 594 8.03 -49.19 -45.16
CA TYR A 594 7.61 -50.12 -44.12
C TYR A 594 8.59 -51.27 -43.99
N PHE A 595 8.67 -51.81 -42.78
CA PHE A 595 9.43 -53.03 -42.50
C PHE A 595 8.46 -54.15 -42.18
N MET A 596 8.52 -55.22 -42.98
CA MET A 596 7.74 -56.42 -42.77
C MET A 596 8.64 -57.50 -42.19
N HIS A 597 8.27 -57.99 -41.01
CA HIS A 597 8.94 -59.09 -40.33
C HIS A 597 8.04 -60.32 -40.37
N SER A 598 8.57 -61.45 -40.84
CA SER A 598 7.84 -62.72 -40.89
C SER A 598 8.56 -63.78 -40.08
N ILE A 599 7.84 -64.48 -39.21
CA ILE A 599 8.36 -65.62 -38.43
C ILE A 599 7.48 -66.83 -38.71
N ALA A 600 8.07 -67.91 -39.25
CA ALA A 600 7.37 -69.15 -39.53
C ALA A 600 7.70 -70.21 -38.46
N THR A 601 6.66 -70.81 -37.87
CA THR A 601 6.78 -71.88 -36.87
C THR A 601 6.51 -73.27 -37.48
N PRO A 602 7.44 -74.24 -37.33
CA PRO A 602 7.26 -75.60 -37.83
C PRO A 602 6.14 -76.36 -37.10
N SER A 603 5.57 -77.38 -37.73
CA SER A 603 4.52 -78.22 -37.13
C SER A 603 5.01 -79.25 -36.10
N GLU A 604 6.32 -79.52 -36.05
CA GLU A 604 7.00 -80.40 -35.09
C GLU A 604 8.11 -79.68 -34.31
N ASN A 605 8.23 -79.99 -33.01
CA ASN A 605 9.13 -79.33 -32.04
C ASN A 605 10.65 -79.53 -32.26
N LYS A 606 11.08 -80.16 -33.36
CA LYS A 606 12.52 -80.44 -33.65
C LYS A 606 13.15 -79.54 -34.72
N LEU A 607 12.41 -78.58 -35.28
CA LEU A 607 12.91 -77.65 -36.31
C LEU A 607 13.03 -76.21 -35.76
N LYS A 608 14.05 -75.46 -36.20
CA LYS A 608 14.25 -74.05 -35.80
C LYS A 608 13.29 -73.13 -36.59
N PRO A 609 12.72 -72.08 -35.96
CA PRO A 609 11.90 -71.09 -36.67
C PRO A 609 12.68 -70.37 -37.77
N VAL A 610 12.03 -70.10 -38.90
CA VAL A 610 12.63 -69.32 -39.99
C VAL A 610 12.18 -67.87 -39.87
N LYS A 611 13.14 -66.94 -39.84
CA LYS A 611 12.89 -65.49 -39.79
C LYS A 611 13.27 -64.85 -41.12
N SER A 612 12.43 -63.94 -41.59
CA SER A 612 12.71 -63.10 -42.76
C SER A 612 12.30 -61.67 -42.47
N THR A 613 13.08 -60.72 -43.00
CA THR A 613 12.76 -59.30 -42.95
C THR A 613 12.82 -58.75 -44.36
N ARG A 614 11.79 -58.03 -44.76
CA ARG A 614 11.75 -57.34 -46.05
C ARG A 614 11.39 -55.88 -45.86
N LYS A 615 12.09 -55.02 -46.58
CA LYS A 615 11.74 -53.60 -46.71
C LYS A 615 10.75 -53.46 -47.85
N ILE A 616 9.65 -52.78 -47.59
CA ILE A 616 8.57 -52.58 -48.56
C ILE A 616 8.40 -51.08 -48.74
N LEU A 617 8.45 -50.65 -50.00
CA LEU A 617 8.19 -49.27 -50.38
C LEU A 617 6.81 -49.24 -51.04
N ILE A 618 5.89 -48.52 -50.45
CA ILE A 618 4.57 -48.26 -51.03
C ILE A 618 4.65 -46.89 -51.66
N LEU A 619 4.52 -46.84 -52.99
CA LEU A 619 4.55 -45.61 -53.76
C LEU A 619 3.15 -44.97 -53.76
N PRO A 620 3.05 -43.63 -53.85
CA PRO A 620 1.78 -42.98 -54.15
C PRO A 620 1.25 -43.48 -55.50
N HIS A 621 -0.06 -43.72 -55.58
CA HIS A 621 -0.73 -43.98 -56.85
C HIS A 621 -0.72 -42.76 -57.76
#